data_AF-A0A5B7TIE3-F1
#
_entry.id   AF-A0A5B7TIE3-F1
#
_cell.length_a   1.000
_cell.length_b   1.000
_cell.length_c   1.000
_cell.angle_alpha   90.00
_cell.angle_beta   90.00
_cell.angle_gamma   90.00
#
_symmetry.space_group_name_H-M   'P 1'
#
loop_
_entity.id
_entity.type
_entity.pdbx_description
1 polymer ?
#
loop_
_entity_poly.entity_id
_entity_poly.type
_entity_poly.pdbx_seq_one_letter_code
_entity_poly.pdbx_strand_id
1 'polypeptide(L)' 'MRVKEAFKNGLISGIICFIISFAVNYYIIPFPKDVMANGIGNGISGLISGFISAFITVMIITSPKNKDNFEKLMQ' A
#
# COMPACT_ATOMS: atom_id res chain seq x y z
N MET A 1 1.45 13.98 -14.38
CA MET A 1 1.20 14.16 -12.93
C MET A 1 0.78 12.87 -12.22
N ARG A 2 -0.22 12.13 -12.73
CA ARG A 2 -0.75 10.91 -12.09
C ARG A 2 0.28 9.89 -11.59
N VAL A 3 1.22 9.47 -12.44
CA VAL A 3 2.22 8.46 -12.07
C VAL A 3 3.15 8.94 -10.95
N LYS A 4 3.52 10.23 -10.94
CA LYS A 4 4.37 10.82 -9.90
C LYS A 4 3.66 10.82 -8.54
N GLU A 5 2.39 11.19 -8.51
CA GLU A 5 1.57 11.17 -7.30
C GLU A 5 1.30 9.74 -6.84
N ALA A 6 0.97 8.83 -7.75
CA ALA A 6 0.78 7.41 -7.46
C ALA A 6 2.05 6.79 -6.86
N PHE A 7 3.21 7.12 -7.41
CA PHE A 7 4.49 6.65 -6.89
C PHE A 7 4.81 7.22 -5.50
N LYS A 8 4.61 8.54 -5.31
CA LYS A 8 4.83 9.20 -4.01
C LYS A 8 3.92 8.61 -2.93
N ASN A 9 2.63 8.47 -3.23
CA ASN A 9 1.64 7.93 -2.29
C ASN A 9 1.85 6.43 -2.05
N GLY A 10 2.22 5.68 -3.10
CA GLY A 10 2.65 4.29 -3.02
C GLY A 10 3.82 4.13 -2.05
N LEU A 11 4.87 4.94 -2.19
CA LEU A 11 6.06 4.86 -1.35
C LEU A 11 5.75 5.14 0.13
N ILE A 12 4.97 6.19 0.40
CA ILE A 12 4.56 6.53 1.77
C ILE A 12 3.74 5.40 2.39
N SER A 13 2.73 4.90 1.66
CA SER A 13 1.89 3.80 2.10
C SER A 13 2.69 2.52 2.35
N GLY A 14 3.59 2.16 1.43
CA GLY A 14 4.46 1.00 1.56
C GLY A 14 5.36 1.06 2.80
N ILE A 15 5.99 2.21 3.07
CA ILE A 15 6.82 2.37 4.27
C ILE A 15 5.99 2.21 5.54
N ILE A 16 4.79 2.80 5.60
CA ILE A 16 3.91 2.68 6.77
C ILE A 16 3.49 1.22 6.98
N CYS A 17 3.06 0.52 5.93
CA CYS A 17 2.66 -0.87 6.00
C CYS A 17 3.84 -1.80 6.34
N PHE A 18 5.06 -1.49 5.88
CA PHE A 18 6.27 -2.20 6.31
C PHE A 18 6.45 -2.12 7.82
N ILE A 19 6.45 -0.89 8.37
CA ILE A 19 6.70 -0.66 9.80
C ILE A 19 5.65 -1.37 10.64
N ILE A 20 4.36 -1.24 10.29
CA ILE A 20 3.27 -1.87 11.03
C ILE A 20 3.38 -3.39 10.95
N SER A 21 3.52 -3.95 9.74
CA SER A 21 3.55 -5.40 9.55
C SER A 21 4.78 -6.04 10.21
N PHE A 22 5.94 -5.38 10.13
CA PHE A 22 7.15 -5.78 10.85
C PHE A 22 6.91 -5.74 12.36
N ALA A 23 6.43 -4.62 12.90
CA ALA A 23 6.26 -4.46 14.35
C ALA A 23 5.28 -5.48 14.93
N VAL A 24 4.17 -5.73 14.24
CA VAL A 24 3.19 -6.75 14.65
C VAL A 24 3.81 -8.14 14.63
N ASN A 25 4.54 -8.50 13.58
CA ASN A 25 5.12 -9.85 13.45
C ASN A 25 6.40 -10.09 14.25
N TYR A 26 7.06 -9.01 14.68
CA TYR A 26 8.24 -9.08 15.52
C TYR A 26 7.89 -9.05 17.02
N TYR A 27 6.95 -8.19 17.45
CA TYR A 27 6.65 -7.99 18.88
C TYR A 27 5.37 -8.67 19.36
N ILE A 28 4.36 -8.88 18.50
CA ILE A 28 3.00 -9.29 18.92
C ILE A 28 2.70 -10.74 18.55
N ILE A 29 3.03 -11.16 17.32
CA ILE A 29 2.65 -12.47 16.79
C ILE A 29 3.81 -13.48 16.96
N PRO A 30 3.68 -14.49 17.84
CA PRO A 30 4.69 -15.53 17.98
C PRO A 30 4.58 -16.57 16.85
N PHE A 31 5.31 -16.38 15.75
CA PHE A 31 5.48 -17.38 14.68
C PHE A 31 6.92 -17.94 14.65
N PRO A 32 7.12 -19.22 14.24
CA PRO A 32 8.28 -20.00 14.65
C PRO A 32 9.52 -19.88 13.74
N LYS A 33 10.64 -20.45 14.23
CA LYS A 33 12.04 -20.49 13.73
C LYS A 33 12.91 -19.25 13.94
N ASP A 34 12.49 -18.07 13.50
CA ASP A 34 13.29 -16.84 13.65
C ASP A 34 12.37 -15.61 13.60
N VAL A 35 12.25 -14.92 14.74
CA VAL A 35 11.37 -13.75 14.92
C VAL A 35 11.80 -12.58 14.03
N MET A 36 13.11 -12.42 13.80
CA MET A 36 13.63 -11.38 12.92
C MET A 36 13.31 -11.69 11.46
N ALA A 37 13.53 -12.93 11.03
CA ALA A 37 13.18 -13.35 9.67
C ALA A 37 11.66 -13.26 9.43
N ASN A 38 10.84 -13.63 10.42
CA ASN A 38 9.38 -13.52 10.36
C ASN A 38 8.93 -12.05 10.26
N GLY A 39 9.50 -11.17 11.09
CA GLY A 39 9.23 -9.73 11.07
C GLY A 39 9.59 -9.10 9.74
N ILE A 40 10.81 -9.35 9.23
CA ILE A 40 11.29 -8.82 7.95
C ILE A 40 10.41 -9.33 6.79
N GLY A 41 10.12 -10.62 6.75
CA GLY A 41 9.30 -11.22 5.70
C GLY A 41 7.93 -10.56 5.62
N ASN A 42 7.25 -10.45 6.76
CA ASN A 42 5.94 -9.78 6.82
C ASN A 42 6.03 -8.28 6.57
N GLY A 43 7.11 -7.62 7.02
CA GLY A 43 7.40 -6.22 6.70
C GLY A 43 7.47 -5.98 5.19
N ILE A 44 8.26 -6.78 4.47
CA ILE A 44 8.40 -6.68 3.01
C ILE A 44 7.05 -6.93 2.31
N SER A 45 6.30 -7.94 2.75
CA SER A 45 4.94 -8.18 2.23
C SER A 45 4.02 -6.98 2.48
N GLY A 46 4.11 -6.35 3.65
CA GLY A 46 3.42 -5.10 3.99
C GLY A 46 3.82 -3.95 3.07
N LEU A 47 5.12 -3.80 2.79
CA LEU A 47 5.64 -2.78 1.88
C LEU A 47 5.05 -2.89 0.49
N ILE A 48 5.12 -4.08 -0.09
CA ILE A 48 4.68 -4.33 -1.47
C ILE A 48 3.17 -4.15 -1.58
N SER A 49 2.40 -4.73 -0.65
CA SER A 49 0.94 -4.62 -0.65
C SER A 49 0.46 -3.18 -0.43
N GLY A 50 1.06 -2.46 0.53
CA GLY A 50 0.77 -1.05 0.80
C GLY A 50 1.12 -0.14 -0.38
N PHE A 51 2.26 -0.39 -1.03
CA PHE A 51 2.67 0.35 -2.23
C PHE A 51 1.71 0.14 -3.39
N ILE A 52 1.44 -1.12 -3.76
CA ILE A 52 0.58 -1.45 -4.90
C ILE A 52 -0.84 -0.94 -4.68
N SER A 53 -1.39 -1.12 -3.47
CA SER A 53 -2.73 -0.64 -3.12
C SER A 53 -2.88 0.86 -3.33
N ALA A 54 -1.98 1.66 -2.76
CA ALA A 54 -2.03 3.12 -2.91
C ALA A 54 -1.72 3.58 -4.34
N PHE A 55 -0.78 2.93 -5.02
CA PHE A 55 -0.45 3.23 -6.41
C PHE A 55 -1.64 3.02 -7.35
N ILE A 56 -2.26 1.84 -7.29
CA ILE A 56 -3.43 1.50 -8.12
C ILE A 56 -4.60 2.41 -7.77
N THR A 57 -4.83 2.65 -6.48
CA THR A 57 -5.89 3.54 -6.01
C THR A 57 -5.75 4.90 -6.67
N VAL A 58 -4.60 5.57 -6.55
CA VAL A 58 -4.36 6.89 -7.16
C VAL A 58 -4.51 6.85 -8.68
N MET A 59 -4.13 5.76 -9.35
CA MET A 59 -4.32 5.63 -10.80
C MET A 59 -5.80 5.53 -11.20
N ILE A 60 -6.62 4.84 -10.41
CA ILE A 60 -8.05 4.65 -10.68
C ILE A 60 -8.85 5.93 -10.40
N ILE A 61 -8.78 6.49 -9.19
CA ILE A 61 -9.49 7.75 -8.86
C ILE A 61 -8.93 8.91 -9.69
N THR A 62 -7.65 8.80 -10.00
CA THR A 62 -6.94 9.44 -11.08
C THR A 62 -7.74 9.67 -12.35
N SER A 63 -8.28 8.57 -12.87
CA SER A 63 -8.52 8.29 -14.28
C SER A 63 -9.61 9.18 -14.90
N PRO A 64 -9.45 9.64 -16.16
CA PRO A 64 -10.41 10.55 -16.78
C PRO A 64 -11.78 9.87 -16.94
N LYS A 65 -11.78 8.57 -17.30
CA LYS A 65 -12.98 7.73 -17.35
C LYS A 65 -13.81 7.75 -16.06
N ASN A 66 -13.13 7.83 -14.91
CA ASN A 66 -13.80 7.83 -13.62
C ASN A 66 -14.47 9.19 -13.34
N LYS A 67 -13.87 10.27 -13.83
CA LYS A 67 -14.44 11.61 -13.80
C LYS A 67 -15.66 11.72 -14.73
N ASP A 68 -15.53 11.20 -15.96
CA ASP A 68 -16.60 11.21 -16.97
C ASP A 68 -17.84 10.43 -16.51
N ASN A 69 -17.65 9.28 -15.83
CA ASN A 69 -18.75 8.50 -15.26
C ASN A 69 -19.46 9.25 -14.12
N PHE A 70 -18.72 10.01 -13.31
CA PHE A 70 -19.30 10.83 -12.23
C PHE A 70 -20.11 12.00 -12.79
N GLU A 71 -19.63 12.66 -13.84
CA GLU A 71 -20.35 13.76 -14.50
C GLU A 71 -21.64 13.26 -15.16
N LYS A 72 -21.63 12.08 -15.80
CA LYS A 72 -22.84 11.44 -16.35
C LYS A 72 -23.88 11.01 -15.31
N LEU A 73 -23.46 10.73 -14.08
CA LEU A 73 -24.37 10.39 -12.97
C LEU A 73 -25.05 11.62 -12.36
N MET A 74 -24.52 12.82 -12.61
CA MET A 74 -25.02 14.09 -12.07
C MET A 74 -25.83 14.91 -13.09
N GLN A 75 -25.99 14.41 -14.32
CA GLN A 75 -26.86 14.96 -15.37
C GLN A 75 -28.16 14.19 -15.43
#